data_AF-A0A7X0R4Y7-F1
#
_entry.id   AF-A0A7X0R4Y7-F1
#
_cell.length_a   1.000
_cell.length_b   1.000
_cell.length_c   1.000
_cell.angle_alpha   90.00
_cell.angle_beta   90.00
_cell.angle_gamma   90.00
#
_symmetry.space_group_name_H-M   'P 1'
#
loop_
_entity.id
_entity.type
_entity.pdbx_description
1 polymer ?
#
loop_
_entity_poly.entity_id
_entity_poly.type
_entity_poly.pdbx_seq_one_letter_code
_entity_poly.pdbx_strand_id
1 'polypeptide(L)'
;MNYTFTKGLVCALFLQVGVEAMTETVAQQATDKVYTKVDQLPTLLGGTQAVNPYFERALAEVSRSQGGVVTLSLVIGKTGQVTEATIAETFIPQEQRQVEANKVLEQAIIKAALSMPGWKPGQNGGQPVAAQVTVPVTITAKVLPPPVERPYEYVEQMPGFPGGQAAMEKYLASNLKYPKDALENKLEGLIVVSFVVGKAGELTDIKVLKGLSESTNTEAMRVVQSMPAWSPGKQNGRVVLVRNVIPIVFKLPKEEVKK
;
A
#
# COMPACT_ATOMS: atom_id res chain seq x y z
N MET A 1 43.74 7.78 -76.22
CA MET A 1 43.78 6.55 -75.40
C MET A 1 42.65 6.61 -74.39
N ASN A 2 41.72 5.66 -74.53
CA ASN A 2 40.77 5.10 -73.56
C ASN A 2 39.89 6.02 -72.67
N TYR A 3 38.61 6.01 -73.06
CA TYR A 3 37.35 6.02 -72.31
C TYR A 3 37.39 5.55 -70.83
N THR A 4 36.49 6.10 -69.99
CA THR A 4 35.26 5.45 -69.44
C THR A 4 34.64 6.39 -68.38
N PHE A 5 33.50 7.05 -68.63
CA PHE A 5 32.11 6.69 -68.23
C PHE A 5 31.93 6.53 -66.70
N THR A 6 31.08 7.30 -66.02
CA THR A 6 29.63 7.01 -65.93
C THR A 6 28.78 8.22 -65.46
N LYS A 7 27.70 8.49 -66.22
CA LYS A 7 26.35 9.06 -65.87
C LYS A 7 26.29 10.40 -65.10
N GLY A 8 25.84 11.54 -65.67
CA GLY A 8 24.56 11.83 -66.34
C GLY A 8 23.61 12.50 -65.31
N LEU A 9 23.38 13.83 -65.24
CA LEU A 9 22.71 14.77 -66.17
C LEU A 9 21.38 14.16 -66.68
N VAL A 10 20.18 14.75 -66.63
CA VAL A 10 19.69 16.14 -66.70
C VAL A 10 18.17 16.14 -66.39
N CYS A 11 17.60 17.33 -66.16
CA CYS A 11 16.27 17.78 -66.63
C CYS A 11 15.02 17.17 -65.97
N ALA A 12 13.90 17.87 -65.83
CA ALA A 12 13.50 19.27 -65.93
C ALA A 12 12.01 19.30 -65.57
N LEU A 13 11.52 20.46 -65.12
CA LEU A 13 10.14 20.95 -65.10
C LEU A 13 9.02 19.90 -65.25
N PHE A 14 8.17 19.72 -64.24
CA PHE A 14 6.70 19.71 -64.39
C PHE A 14 6.04 19.71 -63.00
N LEU A 15 4.88 20.37 -62.91
CA LEU A 15 3.85 20.27 -61.87
C LEU A 15 3.90 21.25 -60.69
N GLN A 16 3.65 22.50 -61.03
CA GLN A 16 2.78 23.39 -60.25
C GLN A 16 1.31 22.97 -60.41
N VAL A 17 0.91 21.81 -59.87
CA VAL A 17 -0.48 21.43 -59.53
C VAL A 17 -0.37 20.24 -58.56
N GLY A 18 -0.56 20.42 -57.25
CA GLY A 18 -0.56 19.25 -56.34
C GLY A 18 -0.30 19.46 -54.86
N VAL A 19 -0.32 20.69 -54.33
CA VAL A 19 -0.12 20.92 -52.88
C VAL A 19 -1.37 21.52 -52.18
N GLU A 20 -2.44 21.83 -52.91
CA GLU A 20 -3.66 22.42 -52.34
C GLU A 20 -4.78 21.41 -52.02
N ALA A 21 -4.53 20.10 -52.09
CA ALA A 21 -5.54 19.09 -51.83
C ALA A 21 -5.00 17.89 -51.03
N MET A 22 -4.35 18.14 -49.89
CA MET A 22 -4.20 17.11 -48.87
C MET A 22 -4.52 17.68 -47.49
N THR A 23 -5.72 17.34 -47.05
CA THR A 23 -6.18 17.20 -45.67
C THR A 23 -6.36 18.48 -44.86
N GLU A 24 -7.31 19.28 -45.32
CA GLU A 24 -8.38 19.78 -44.44
C GLU A 24 -9.07 18.58 -43.74
N THR A 25 -8.47 18.01 -42.68
CA THR A 25 -9.18 17.23 -41.65
C THR A 25 -8.32 17.18 -40.38
N VAL A 26 -7.98 18.34 -39.82
CA VAL A 26 -7.82 18.40 -38.37
C VAL A 26 -9.24 18.47 -37.83
N ALA A 27 -9.86 17.30 -37.68
CA ALA A 27 -11.10 17.16 -36.95
C ALA A 27 -10.87 17.69 -35.54
N GLN A 28 -11.23 18.95 -35.30
CA GLN A 28 -11.72 19.37 -33.99
C GLN A 28 -12.81 18.38 -33.64
N GLN A 29 -12.49 17.42 -32.78
CA GLN A 29 -13.49 16.56 -32.17
C GLN A 29 -14.45 17.49 -31.45
N ALA A 30 -15.57 17.81 -32.08
CA ALA A 30 -16.68 18.48 -31.45
C ALA A 30 -17.08 17.58 -30.29
N THR A 31 -16.70 17.96 -29.06
CA THR A 31 -17.22 17.31 -27.86
C THR A 31 -18.73 17.43 -27.94
N ASP A 32 -19.40 16.28 -28.09
CA ASP A 32 -20.85 16.23 -28.17
C ASP A 32 -21.45 17.01 -27.00
N LYS A 33 -22.39 17.92 -27.29
CA LYS A 33 -23.07 18.69 -26.25
C LYS A 33 -23.63 17.74 -25.19
N VAL A 34 -23.16 17.87 -23.95
CA VAL A 34 -23.62 17.08 -22.82
C VAL A 34 -24.85 17.75 -22.21
N TYR A 35 -25.93 16.97 -22.07
CA TYR A 35 -27.19 17.44 -21.53
C TYR A 35 -27.33 17.06 -20.05
N THR A 36 -27.73 18.02 -19.22
CA THR A 36 -28.06 17.79 -17.80
C THR A 36 -29.57 17.62 -17.56
N LYS A 37 -30.39 18.02 -18.54
CA LYS A 37 -31.83 17.79 -18.60
C LYS A 37 -32.18 17.26 -19.98
N VAL A 38 -32.91 16.15 -19.99
CA VAL A 38 -33.31 15.40 -21.18
C VAL A 38 -34.71 14.84 -20.94
N ASP A 39 -35.44 14.53 -22.01
CA ASP A 39 -36.78 13.95 -21.92
C ASP A 39 -36.73 12.56 -21.27
N GLN A 40 -35.67 11.79 -21.55
CA GLN A 40 -35.40 10.50 -20.92
C GLN A 40 -33.94 10.41 -20.48
N LEU A 41 -33.72 10.14 -19.20
CA LEU A 41 -32.38 9.96 -18.65
C LEU A 41 -31.71 8.67 -19.16
N PRO A 42 -30.37 8.61 -19.17
CA PRO A 42 -29.66 7.35 -19.38
C PRO A 42 -30.08 6.30 -18.35
N THR A 43 -30.23 5.04 -18.80
CA THR A 43 -30.62 3.93 -17.92
C THR A 43 -29.67 2.75 -18.08
N LEU A 44 -29.25 2.15 -16.97
CA LEU A 44 -28.45 0.94 -16.98
C LEU A 44 -29.32 -0.31 -17.20
N LEU A 45 -28.87 -1.24 -18.04
CA LEU A 45 -29.48 -2.56 -18.19
C LEU A 45 -29.43 -3.31 -16.84
N GLY A 46 -30.58 -3.81 -16.39
CA GLY A 46 -30.71 -4.38 -15.04
C GLY A 46 -30.99 -3.35 -13.93
N GLY A 47 -31.12 -2.06 -14.29
CA GLY A 47 -31.47 -0.99 -13.37
C GLY A 47 -30.36 -0.66 -12.36
N THR A 48 -30.69 0.13 -11.35
CA THR A 48 -29.74 0.56 -10.31
C THR A 48 -29.20 -0.61 -9.48
N GLN A 49 -29.91 -1.74 -9.41
CA GLN A 49 -29.47 -2.94 -8.69
C GLN A 49 -28.25 -3.61 -9.33
N ALA A 50 -27.99 -3.38 -10.62
CA ALA A 50 -26.82 -3.93 -11.31
C ALA A 50 -25.52 -3.17 -11.01
N VAL A 51 -25.62 -1.97 -10.40
CA VAL A 51 -24.47 -1.08 -10.16
C VAL A 51 -23.51 -1.69 -9.14
N ASN A 52 -23.97 -1.99 -7.92
CA ASN A 52 -23.09 -2.48 -6.86
C ASN A 52 -22.42 -3.82 -7.22
N PRO A 53 -23.12 -4.85 -7.76
CA PRO A 53 -22.49 -6.11 -8.17
C PRO A 53 -21.39 -5.93 -9.24
N TYR A 54 -21.53 -4.94 -10.12
CA TYR A 54 -20.49 -4.62 -11.09
C TYR A 54 -19.23 -4.10 -10.38
N PHE A 55 -19.38 -3.11 -9.49
CA PHE A 55 -18.25 -2.53 -8.76
C PHE A 55 -17.60 -3.51 -7.79
N GLU A 56 -18.38 -4.37 -7.14
CA GLU A 56 -17.83 -5.44 -6.29
C GLU A 56 -16.89 -6.37 -7.07
N ARG A 57 -17.24 -6.71 -8.31
CA ARG A 57 -16.40 -7.53 -9.19
C ARG A 57 -15.20 -6.74 -9.71
N ALA A 58 -15.43 -5.53 -10.21
CA ALA A 58 -14.39 -4.70 -10.81
C ALA A 58 -13.32 -4.27 -9.80
N LEU A 59 -13.69 -4.12 -8.53
CA LEU A 59 -12.81 -3.66 -7.47
C LEU A 59 -12.34 -4.77 -6.55
N ALA A 60 -12.65 -6.04 -6.82
CA ALA A 60 -12.37 -7.17 -5.92
C ALA A 60 -10.91 -7.27 -5.44
N GLU A 61 -9.96 -6.82 -6.27
CA GLU A 61 -8.53 -6.82 -5.94
C GLU A 61 -8.04 -5.53 -5.27
N VAL A 62 -8.78 -4.42 -5.44
CA VAL A 62 -8.39 -3.06 -5.04
C VAL A 62 -9.12 -2.60 -3.77
N SER A 63 -10.33 -3.10 -3.50
CA SER A 63 -11.19 -2.77 -2.34
C SER A 63 -10.70 -3.40 -1.02
N ARG A 64 -9.39 -3.34 -0.82
CA ARG A 64 -8.65 -3.85 0.33
C ARG A 64 -8.69 -2.92 1.54
N SER A 65 -9.09 -1.66 1.35
CA SER A 65 -8.65 -0.58 2.24
C SER A 65 -9.72 0.10 3.09
N GLN A 66 -11.00 0.13 2.70
CA GLN A 66 -12.13 0.61 3.51
C GLN A 66 -13.41 0.61 2.66
N GLY A 67 -14.57 0.69 3.30
CA GLY A 67 -15.86 0.71 2.64
C GLY A 67 -16.53 2.05 2.85
N GLY A 68 -17.49 2.36 1.99
CA GLY A 68 -18.22 3.62 2.06
C GLY A 68 -19.17 3.78 0.88
N VAL A 69 -19.89 4.90 0.87
CA VAL A 69 -20.75 5.27 -0.26
C VAL A 69 -20.03 6.35 -1.06
N VAL A 70 -19.99 6.16 -2.38
CA VAL A 70 -19.43 7.11 -3.32
C VAL A 70 -20.52 7.50 -4.31
N THR A 71 -20.68 8.79 -4.55
CA THR A 71 -21.59 9.31 -5.55
C THR A 71 -20.79 9.60 -6.82
N LEU A 72 -21.09 8.89 -7.89
CA LEU A 72 -20.46 9.09 -9.20
C LEU A 72 -21.30 10.01 -10.07
N SER A 73 -20.63 10.95 -10.73
CA SER A 73 -21.20 11.73 -11.83
C SER A 73 -20.61 11.20 -13.14
N LEU A 74 -21.48 10.66 -13.98
CA LEU A 74 -21.13 10.00 -15.23
C LEU A 74 -21.70 10.75 -16.43
N VAL A 75 -20.97 10.82 -17.53
CA VAL A 75 -21.49 11.24 -18.83
C VAL A 75 -21.67 9.99 -19.69
N ILE A 76 -22.91 9.72 -20.08
CA ILE A 76 -23.25 8.63 -20.99
C ILE A 76 -23.38 9.20 -22.38
N GLY A 77 -22.48 8.79 -23.29
CA GLY A 77 -22.48 9.21 -24.68
C GLY A 77 -23.68 8.66 -25.46
N LYS A 78 -23.88 9.16 -26.69
CA LYS A 78 -24.99 8.78 -27.58
C LYS A 78 -25.06 7.28 -27.89
N THR A 79 -23.93 6.57 -27.76
CA THR A 79 -23.81 5.13 -27.98
C THR A 79 -24.08 4.29 -26.73
N GLY A 80 -24.30 4.92 -25.57
CA GLY A 80 -24.39 4.22 -24.29
C GLY A 80 -23.03 3.86 -23.68
N GLN A 81 -21.93 4.44 -24.16
CA GLN A 81 -20.64 4.32 -23.48
C GLN A 81 -20.51 5.41 -22.40
N VAL A 82 -19.87 5.09 -21.27
CA VAL A 82 -19.45 6.10 -20.30
C VAL A 82 -18.23 6.84 -20.86
N THR A 83 -18.38 8.11 -21.18
CA THR A 83 -17.30 8.92 -21.77
C THR A 83 -16.52 9.70 -20.72
N GLU A 84 -17.19 10.05 -19.61
CA GLU A 84 -16.57 10.73 -18.47
C GLU A 84 -17.12 10.16 -17.17
N ALA A 85 -16.25 10.09 -16.16
CA ALA A 85 -16.62 9.69 -14.81
C ALA A 85 -15.86 10.54 -13.80
N THR A 86 -16.57 11.07 -12.82
CA THR A 86 -16.02 11.83 -11.70
C THR A 86 -16.67 11.39 -10.40
N ILE A 87 -15.94 11.50 -9.30
CA ILE A 87 -16.48 11.30 -7.96
C ILE A 87 -17.02 12.65 -7.49
N ALA A 88 -18.34 12.75 -7.30
CA ALA A 88 -19.00 13.96 -6.86
C ALA A 88 -18.93 14.12 -5.34
N GLU A 89 -19.17 13.05 -4.59
CA GLU A 89 -19.12 13.02 -3.13
C GLU A 89 -18.59 11.68 -2.63
N THR A 90 -17.79 11.70 -1.56
CA THR A 90 -17.32 10.50 -0.88
C THR A 90 -17.70 10.52 0.60
N PHE A 91 -18.21 9.39 1.07
CA PHE A 91 -18.38 9.10 2.49
C PHE A 91 -17.45 7.95 2.88
N ILE A 92 -16.15 8.12 2.59
CA ILE A 92 -15.09 7.19 2.98
C ILE A 92 -14.25 7.86 4.09
N PRO A 93 -14.06 7.23 5.26
CA PRO A 93 -13.22 7.79 6.32
C PRO A 93 -11.81 8.14 5.81
N GLN A 94 -11.36 9.37 6.06
CA GLN A 94 -10.04 9.86 5.63
C GLN A 94 -9.04 9.79 6.79
N GLU A 95 -8.62 8.58 7.16
CA GLU A 95 -7.53 8.42 8.13
C GLU A 95 -6.16 8.75 7.48
N GLN A 96 -5.29 9.47 8.19
CA GLN A 96 -3.97 9.89 7.66
C GLN A 96 -3.09 8.72 7.20
N ARG A 97 -3.29 7.52 7.77
CA ARG A 97 -2.57 6.29 7.38
C ARG A 97 -3.04 5.74 6.03
N GLN A 98 -4.22 6.15 5.54
CA GLN A 98 -4.89 5.57 4.38
C GLN A 98 -4.84 6.43 3.12
N VAL A 99 -4.27 7.65 3.16
CA VAL A 99 -4.36 8.63 2.06
C VAL A 99 -3.93 8.06 0.71
N GLU A 100 -2.81 7.35 0.64
CA GLU A 100 -2.34 6.75 -0.62
C GLU A 100 -3.23 5.59 -1.09
N ALA A 101 -3.75 4.79 -0.14
CA ALA A 101 -4.67 3.71 -0.46
C ALA A 101 -6.03 4.24 -0.96
N ASN A 102 -6.51 5.36 -0.42
CA ASN A 102 -7.72 6.03 -0.88
C ASN A 102 -7.55 6.55 -2.31
N LYS A 103 -6.38 7.12 -2.65
CA LYS A 103 -6.07 7.58 -4.01
C LYS A 103 -6.09 6.44 -5.04
N VAL A 104 -5.50 5.29 -4.70
CA VAL A 104 -5.52 4.09 -5.56
C VAL A 104 -6.96 3.59 -5.77
N LEU A 105 -7.76 3.59 -4.70
CA LEU A 105 -9.17 3.19 -4.77
C LEU A 105 -9.99 4.15 -5.67
N GLU A 106 -9.82 5.46 -5.53
CA GLU A 106 -10.50 6.46 -6.36
C GLU A 106 -10.18 6.26 -7.85
N GLN A 107 -8.91 6.05 -8.21
CA GLN A 107 -8.51 5.77 -9.59
C GLN A 107 -9.15 4.50 -10.13
N ALA A 108 -9.22 3.44 -9.32
CA ALA A 108 -9.87 2.19 -9.72
C ALA A 108 -11.38 2.35 -9.90
N ILE A 109 -12.05 3.11 -9.04
CA ILE A 109 -13.48 3.44 -9.16
C ILE A 109 -13.75 4.17 -10.47
N ILE A 110 -12.96 5.20 -10.81
CA ILE A 110 -13.12 5.93 -12.07
C ILE A 110 -12.89 5.03 -13.27
N LYS A 111 -11.83 4.21 -13.26
CA LYS A 111 -11.53 3.27 -14.34
C LYS A 111 -12.65 2.25 -14.55
N ALA A 112 -13.20 1.73 -13.46
CA ALA A 112 -14.34 0.82 -13.51
C ALA A 112 -15.59 1.52 -14.07
N ALA A 113 -15.88 2.74 -13.61
CA ALA A 113 -17.01 3.52 -14.10
C ALA A 113 -16.93 3.79 -15.62
N LEU A 114 -15.76 4.18 -16.13
CA LEU A 114 -15.52 4.39 -17.57
C LEU A 114 -15.69 3.10 -18.40
N SER A 115 -15.49 1.95 -17.78
CA SER A 115 -15.60 0.63 -18.43
C SER A 115 -16.97 -0.03 -18.21
N MET A 116 -17.94 0.68 -17.64
CA MET A 116 -19.23 0.11 -17.25
C MET A 116 -20.11 -0.14 -18.48
N PRO A 117 -20.47 -1.40 -18.78
CA PRO A 117 -21.24 -1.73 -19.97
C PRO A 117 -22.75 -1.60 -19.71
N GLY A 118 -23.53 -1.60 -20.80
CA GLY A 118 -24.98 -1.79 -20.74
C GLY A 118 -25.78 -0.54 -20.40
N TRP A 119 -25.23 0.65 -20.60
CA TRP A 119 -26.02 1.87 -20.54
C TRP A 119 -26.82 2.06 -21.82
N LYS A 120 -28.08 2.47 -21.66
CA LYS A 120 -28.87 3.09 -22.72
C LYS A 120 -28.65 4.60 -22.66
N PRO A 121 -28.42 5.27 -23.80
CA PRO A 121 -28.21 6.72 -23.84
C PRO A 121 -29.47 7.47 -23.40
N GLY A 122 -29.30 8.72 -22.98
CA GLY A 122 -30.43 9.62 -22.76
C GLY A 122 -31.09 10.01 -24.08
N GLN A 123 -32.35 10.42 -24.04
CA GLN A 123 -33.08 10.89 -25.22
C GLN A 123 -33.56 12.33 -25.04
N ASN A 124 -33.41 13.13 -26.09
CA ASN A 124 -33.98 14.48 -26.17
C ASN A 124 -34.59 14.65 -27.57
N GLY A 125 -35.87 14.99 -27.65
CA GLY A 125 -36.61 15.01 -28.91
C GLY A 125 -36.63 13.65 -29.63
N GLY A 126 -36.58 12.54 -28.87
CA GLY A 126 -36.55 11.17 -29.41
C GLY A 126 -35.20 10.73 -30.00
N GLN A 127 -34.17 11.57 -29.96
CA GLN A 127 -32.82 11.22 -30.43
C GLN A 127 -31.87 10.90 -29.26
N PRO A 128 -30.97 9.92 -29.42
CA PRO A 128 -29.91 9.66 -28.45
C PRO A 128 -28.98 10.87 -28.30
N VAL A 129 -28.82 11.33 -27.06
CA VAL A 129 -27.92 12.44 -26.70
C VAL A 129 -26.95 12.03 -25.61
N ALA A 130 -25.78 12.69 -25.58
CA ALA A 130 -24.87 12.55 -24.46
C ALA A 130 -25.50 13.22 -23.23
N ALA A 131 -25.64 12.51 -22.12
CA ALA A 131 -26.32 13.03 -20.94
C ALA A 131 -25.62 12.65 -19.64
N GLN A 132 -25.66 13.57 -18.67
CA GLN A 132 -25.06 13.37 -17.36
C GLN A 132 -26.05 12.65 -16.43
N VAL A 133 -25.55 11.69 -15.66
CA VAL A 133 -26.32 10.95 -14.65
C VAL A 133 -25.50 10.82 -13.37
N THR A 134 -26.17 10.86 -12.23
CA THR A 134 -25.55 10.63 -10.93
C THR A 134 -25.97 9.28 -10.38
N VAL A 135 -25.00 8.48 -9.92
CA VAL A 135 -25.24 7.12 -9.44
C VAL A 135 -24.55 6.93 -8.09
N PRO A 136 -25.30 6.58 -7.02
CA PRO A 136 -24.70 6.16 -5.77
C PRO A 136 -24.16 4.73 -5.92
N VAL A 137 -22.92 4.52 -5.49
CA VAL A 137 -22.26 3.21 -5.47
C VAL A 137 -21.83 2.91 -4.04
N THR A 138 -22.15 1.72 -3.57
CA THR A 138 -21.63 1.21 -2.29
C THR A 138 -20.34 0.44 -2.55
N ILE A 139 -19.25 0.93 -1.98
CA ILE A 139 -17.96 0.25 -1.99
C ILE A 139 -17.87 -0.57 -0.71
N THR A 140 -18.03 -1.89 -0.81
CA THR A 140 -17.91 -2.77 0.35
C THR A 140 -16.42 -2.96 0.68
N ALA A 141 -16.01 -2.59 1.90
CA ALA A 141 -14.68 -2.94 2.39
C ALA A 141 -14.60 -4.46 2.49
N LYS A 142 -13.66 -5.08 1.79
CA LYS A 142 -13.19 -6.37 2.27
C LYS A 142 -12.29 -6.05 3.46
N VAL A 143 -12.76 -6.31 4.69
CA VAL A 143 -11.94 -6.12 5.89
C VAL A 143 -10.72 -7.02 5.77
N LEU A 144 -9.61 -6.47 5.26
CA LEU A 144 -8.34 -7.14 5.35
C LEU A 144 -7.80 -6.94 6.76
N PRO A 145 -7.17 -7.96 7.36
CA PRO A 145 -6.36 -7.73 8.54
C PRO A 145 -5.35 -6.61 8.23
N PRO A 146 -5.05 -5.72 9.19
CA PRO A 146 -4.08 -4.66 8.99
C PRO A 146 -2.78 -5.27 8.42
N PRO A 147 -2.09 -4.57 7.50
CA PRO A 147 -0.83 -5.06 6.94
C PRO A 147 0.05 -5.52 8.09
N VAL A 148 0.48 -6.78 8.07
CA VAL A 148 1.36 -7.32 9.12
C VAL A 148 2.66 -6.54 9.04
N GLU A 149 2.83 -5.56 9.92
CA GLU A 149 4.04 -4.74 9.99
C GLU A 149 5.21 -5.68 10.33
N ARG A 150 6.08 -5.92 9.35
CA ARG A 150 7.28 -6.73 9.57
C ARG A 150 8.31 -5.87 10.31
N PRO A 151 8.91 -6.37 11.41
CA PRO A 151 9.96 -5.64 12.11
C PRO A 151 11.15 -5.39 11.18
N TYR A 152 11.70 -4.18 11.23
CA TYR A 152 12.96 -3.84 10.58
C TYR A 152 14.12 -4.54 11.29
N GLU A 153 15.15 -4.93 10.55
CA GLU A 153 16.40 -5.45 11.13
C GLU A 153 17.40 -4.34 11.45
N TYR A 154 17.39 -3.28 10.64
CA TYR A 154 18.26 -2.13 10.79
C TYR A 154 17.51 -0.84 10.44
N VAL A 155 17.77 0.21 11.22
CA VAL A 155 17.16 1.54 11.05
C VAL A 155 18.17 2.63 11.41
N GLU A 156 17.86 3.87 11.01
CA GLU A 156 18.68 5.06 11.31
C GLU A 156 18.90 5.27 12.82
N GLN A 157 17.86 5.09 13.63
CA GLN A 157 17.95 5.15 15.09
C GLN A 157 17.51 3.82 15.68
N MET A 158 18.48 3.02 16.15
CA MET A 158 18.21 1.73 16.77
C MET A 158 17.50 1.89 18.13
N PRO A 159 16.63 0.93 18.51
CA PRO A 159 16.07 0.89 19.85
C PRO A 159 17.14 0.77 20.92
N GLY A 160 16.93 1.41 22.07
CA GLY A 160 17.87 1.40 23.19
C GLY A 160 17.20 1.20 24.54
N PHE A 161 17.88 0.46 25.43
CA PHE A 161 17.46 0.30 26.82
C PHE A 161 17.46 1.65 27.55
N PRO A 162 16.48 1.95 28.42
CA PRO A 162 16.44 3.21 29.15
C PRO A 162 17.67 3.37 30.05
N GLY A 163 18.41 4.47 29.87
CA GLY A 163 19.70 4.69 30.55
C GLY A 163 20.90 4.06 29.83
N GLY A 164 20.71 3.50 28.63
CA GLY A 164 21.76 2.97 27.78
C GLY A 164 22.30 1.61 28.21
N GLN A 165 23.44 1.22 27.61
CA GLN A 165 24.01 -0.11 27.78
C GLN A 165 24.43 -0.41 29.23
N ALA A 166 25.06 0.54 29.92
CA ALA A 166 25.49 0.35 31.31
C ALA A 166 24.30 0.09 32.26
N ALA A 167 23.16 0.77 32.04
CA ALA A 167 21.95 0.54 32.80
C ALA A 167 21.35 -0.85 32.52
N MET A 168 21.41 -1.30 31.26
CA MET A 168 20.99 -2.64 30.87
C MET A 168 21.83 -3.72 31.56
N GLU A 169 23.15 -3.58 31.55
CA GLU A 169 24.07 -4.52 32.22
C GLU A 169 23.80 -4.59 33.73
N LYS A 170 23.58 -3.44 34.38
CA LYS A 170 23.19 -3.39 35.79
C LYS A 170 21.85 -4.07 36.05
N TYR A 171 20.85 -3.81 35.19
CA TYR A 171 19.54 -4.43 35.28
C TYR A 171 19.64 -5.96 35.15
N LEU A 172 20.42 -6.46 34.18
CA LEU A 172 20.66 -7.89 34.00
C LEU A 172 21.32 -8.47 35.24
N ALA A 173 22.38 -7.84 35.76
CA ALA A 173 23.06 -8.31 36.96
C ALA A 173 22.16 -8.40 38.19
N SER A 174 21.18 -7.50 38.35
CA SER A 174 20.27 -7.50 39.50
C SER A 174 19.04 -8.39 39.34
N ASN A 175 18.61 -8.68 38.10
CA ASN A 175 17.35 -9.38 37.83
C ASN A 175 17.53 -10.79 37.27
N LEU A 176 18.72 -11.13 36.78
CA LEU A 176 19.05 -12.47 36.28
C LEU A 176 19.24 -13.42 37.45
N LYS A 177 18.41 -14.45 37.50
CA LYS A 177 18.54 -15.53 38.48
C LYS A 177 19.31 -16.67 37.85
N TYR A 178 20.14 -17.35 38.63
CA TYR A 178 20.80 -18.56 38.15
C TYR A 178 19.90 -19.78 38.45
N PRO A 179 19.46 -20.54 37.43
CA PRO A 179 18.71 -21.76 37.66
C PRO A 179 19.52 -22.79 38.46
N LYS A 180 18.86 -23.54 39.36
CA LYS A 180 19.53 -24.51 40.24
C LYS A 180 20.23 -25.62 39.47
N ASP A 181 19.58 -26.16 38.45
CA ASP A 181 20.13 -27.19 37.58
C ASP A 181 21.36 -26.69 36.83
N ALA A 182 21.37 -25.43 36.40
CA ALA A 182 22.52 -24.82 35.74
C ALA A 182 23.70 -24.61 36.71
N LEU A 183 23.44 -24.30 37.99
CA LEU A 183 24.47 -24.23 39.04
C LEU A 183 25.06 -25.62 39.34
N GLU A 184 24.20 -26.63 39.56
CA GLU A 184 24.61 -28.00 39.89
C GLU A 184 25.46 -28.61 38.77
N ASN A 185 25.08 -28.36 37.52
CA ASN A 185 25.81 -28.82 36.33
C ASN A 185 26.95 -27.88 35.90
N LYS A 186 27.23 -26.82 36.67
CA LYS A 186 28.29 -25.84 36.38
C LYS A 186 28.23 -25.26 34.96
N LEU A 187 27.02 -25.03 34.44
CA LEU A 187 26.79 -24.53 33.09
C LEU A 187 27.01 -23.02 33.05
N GLU A 188 27.96 -22.55 32.25
CA GLU A 188 28.24 -21.12 32.04
C GLU A 188 28.40 -20.79 30.56
N GLY A 189 28.12 -19.54 30.19
CA GLY A 189 28.33 -19.05 28.82
C GLY A 189 27.31 -18.00 28.38
N LEU A 190 27.21 -17.84 27.05
CA LEU A 190 26.41 -16.80 26.41
C LEU A 190 25.10 -17.34 25.81
N ILE A 191 23.98 -16.70 26.21
CA ILE A 191 22.67 -16.82 25.55
C ILE A 191 22.47 -15.61 24.64
N VAL A 192 21.93 -15.83 23.44
CA VAL A 192 21.55 -14.77 22.50
C VAL A 192 20.03 -14.75 22.38
N VAL A 193 19.41 -13.63 22.74
CA VAL A 193 17.95 -13.44 22.71
C VAL A 193 17.59 -12.40 21.66
N SER A 194 16.65 -12.75 20.78
CA SER A 194 16.00 -11.84 19.83
C SER A 194 14.63 -11.44 20.33
N PHE A 195 14.23 -10.21 20.09
CA PHE A 195 12.89 -9.70 20.38
C PHE A 195 12.57 -8.53 19.46
N VAL A 196 11.30 -8.14 19.41
CA VAL A 196 10.82 -6.98 18.66
C VAL A 196 10.49 -5.87 19.64
N VAL A 197 11.09 -4.71 19.43
CA VAL A 197 10.73 -3.47 20.13
C VAL A 197 9.59 -2.80 19.37
N GLY A 198 8.46 -2.65 20.06
CA GLY A 198 7.28 -1.99 19.54
C GLY A 198 7.36 -0.46 19.62
N LYS A 199 6.27 0.20 19.20
CA LYS A 199 6.24 1.66 19.05
C LYS A 199 6.19 2.41 20.39
N ALA A 200 5.67 1.76 21.44
CA ALA A 200 5.66 2.28 22.79
C ALA A 200 6.83 1.74 23.65
N GLY A 201 7.78 1.03 23.03
CA GLY A 201 8.93 0.44 23.72
C GLY A 201 8.67 -0.93 24.35
N GLU A 202 7.48 -1.49 24.14
CA GLU A 202 7.11 -2.83 24.57
C GLU A 202 7.90 -3.90 23.83
N LEU A 203 8.23 -4.99 24.52
CA LEU A 203 8.97 -6.11 23.95
C LEU A 203 8.03 -7.26 23.61
N THR A 204 8.09 -7.71 22.36
CA THR A 204 7.26 -8.80 21.82
C THR A 204 8.13 -9.78 21.01
N ASP A 205 7.55 -10.93 20.62
CA ASP A 205 8.24 -11.96 19.82
C ASP A 205 9.63 -12.36 20.36
N ILE A 206 9.72 -12.57 21.67
CA ILE A 206 10.97 -12.92 22.36
C ILE A 206 11.33 -14.37 22.03
N LYS A 207 12.54 -14.59 21.52
CA LYS A 207 13.06 -15.88 21.07
C LYS A 207 14.52 -16.05 21.45
N VAL A 208 14.89 -17.24 21.87
CA VAL A 208 16.31 -17.59 22.06
C VAL A 208 16.87 -18.05 20.72
N LEU A 209 17.88 -17.33 20.21
CA LEU A 209 18.60 -17.69 18.98
C LEU A 209 19.73 -18.68 19.26
N LYS A 210 20.40 -18.51 20.41
CA LYS A 210 21.46 -19.40 20.91
C LYS A 210 21.26 -19.57 22.40
N GLY A 211 21.07 -20.82 22.83
CA GLY A 211 20.83 -21.17 24.23
C GLY A 211 21.97 -21.97 24.85
N LEU A 212 21.89 -22.18 26.17
CA LEU A 212 22.76 -23.10 26.91
C LEU A 212 21.99 -24.33 27.40
N SER A 213 20.90 -24.10 28.12
CA SER A 213 19.99 -25.13 28.64
C SER A 213 18.56 -24.59 28.62
N GLU A 214 17.56 -25.46 28.69
CA GLU A 214 16.16 -25.04 28.73
C GLU A 214 15.84 -24.10 29.91
N SER A 215 16.41 -24.39 31.08
CA SER A 215 16.26 -23.59 32.30
C SER A 215 16.86 -22.18 32.16
N THR A 216 18.07 -22.07 31.61
CA THR A 216 18.76 -20.79 31.39
C THR A 216 18.11 -19.99 30.27
N ASN A 217 17.62 -20.66 29.23
CA ASN A 217 16.85 -20.04 28.14
C ASN A 217 15.54 -19.43 28.66
N THR A 218 14.80 -20.19 29.47
CA THR A 218 13.54 -19.74 30.09
C THR A 218 13.77 -18.52 30.97
N GLU A 219 14.82 -18.56 31.78
CA GLU A 219 15.17 -17.43 32.66
C GLU A 219 15.64 -16.20 31.87
N ALA A 220 16.42 -16.39 30.80
CA ALA A 220 16.80 -15.30 29.90
C ALA A 220 15.57 -14.64 29.26
N MET A 221 14.62 -15.44 28.76
CA MET A 221 13.37 -14.93 28.20
C MET A 221 12.54 -14.17 29.25
N ARG A 222 12.44 -14.68 30.48
CA ARG A 222 11.73 -14.01 31.59
C ARG A 222 12.32 -12.63 31.89
N VAL A 223 13.65 -12.53 31.99
CA VAL A 223 14.33 -11.28 32.29
C VAL A 223 14.12 -10.25 31.19
N VAL A 224 14.21 -10.67 29.92
CA VAL A 224 13.92 -9.80 28.76
C VAL A 224 12.46 -9.35 28.78
N GLN A 225 11.51 -10.26 28.99
CA GLN A 225 10.09 -9.92 29.05
C GLN A 225 9.75 -8.93 30.17
N SER A 226 10.54 -8.92 31.25
CA SER A 226 10.34 -8.04 32.41
C SER A 226 11.08 -6.70 32.30
N MET A 227 11.81 -6.45 31.21
CA MET A 227 12.54 -5.20 31.02
C MET A 227 11.60 -3.99 31.01
N PRO A 228 12.10 -2.81 31.45
CA PRO A 228 11.36 -1.55 31.28
C PRO A 228 11.15 -1.24 29.78
N ALA A 229 10.21 -0.35 29.49
CA ALA A 229 9.97 0.10 28.11
C ALA A 229 11.25 0.68 27.48
N TRP A 230 11.57 0.19 26.28
CA TRP A 230 12.72 0.62 25.50
C TRP A 230 12.42 1.92 24.74
N SER A 231 13.47 2.68 24.43
CA SER A 231 13.34 3.72 23.40
C SER A 231 13.08 3.05 22.04
N PRO A 232 12.05 3.44 21.30
CA PRO A 232 11.68 2.76 20.07
C PRO A 232 12.59 3.16 18.91
N GLY A 233 12.70 2.29 17.91
CA GLY A 233 13.49 2.57 16.72
C GLY A 233 12.82 3.60 15.81
N LYS A 234 13.62 4.38 15.08
CA LYS A 234 13.12 5.35 14.09
C LYS A 234 13.78 5.18 12.73
N GLN A 235 12.95 5.27 11.69
CA GLN A 235 13.35 5.29 10.29
C GLN A 235 12.63 6.43 9.58
N ASN A 236 13.35 7.29 8.87
CA ASN A 236 12.79 8.45 8.17
C ASN A 236 11.94 9.33 9.11
N GLY A 237 12.41 9.53 10.35
CA GLY A 237 11.71 10.30 11.38
C GLY A 237 10.44 9.64 11.97
N ARG A 238 10.07 8.42 11.55
CA ARG A 238 8.90 7.69 12.03
C ARG A 238 9.30 6.55 12.96
N VAL A 239 8.49 6.33 14.00
CA VAL A 239 8.66 5.19 14.91
C VAL A 239 8.18 3.90 14.23
N VAL A 240 9.03 2.87 14.23
CA VAL A 240 8.78 1.59 13.55
C VAL A 240 9.10 0.41 14.48
N LEU A 241 8.54 -0.77 14.18
CA LEU A 241 8.90 -2.01 14.88
C LEU A 241 10.30 -2.42 14.44
N VAL A 242 11.16 -2.76 15.39
CA VAL A 242 12.54 -3.16 15.10
C VAL A 242 12.87 -4.43 15.85
N ARG A 243 13.42 -5.42 15.13
CA ARG A 243 13.99 -6.61 15.75
C ARG A 243 15.35 -6.25 16.34
N ASN A 244 15.52 -6.52 17.62
CA ASN A 244 16.77 -6.35 18.32
C ASN A 244 17.28 -7.70 18.85
N VAL A 245 18.58 -7.78 19.08
CA VAL A 245 19.26 -8.98 19.57
C VAL A 245 20.24 -8.58 20.66
N ILE A 246 20.16 -9.21 21.82
CA ILE A 246 21.08 -8.95 22.92
C ILE A 246 21.79 -10.23 23.40
N PRO A 247 23.06 -10.11 23.79
CA PRO A 247 23.79 -11.14 24.51
C PRO A 247 23.47 -11.09 26.01
N ILE A 248 23.21 -12.25 26.64
CA ILE A 248 23.07 -12.41 28.09
C ILE A 248 24.06 -13.48 28.55
N VAL A 249 24.94 -13.12 29.48
CA VAL A 249 26.01 -14.01 29.95
C VAL A 249 25.67 -14.58 31.33
N PHE A 250 25.65 -15.91 31.43
CA PHE A 250 25.62 -16.64 32.69
C PHE A 250 27.06 -16.96 33.10
N LYS A 251 27.47 -16.48 34.28
CA LYS A 251 28.78 -16.77 34.88
C LYS A 251 28.59 -17.36 36.26
N LEU A 252 29.29 -18.46 36.54
CA LEU A 252 29.20 -19.08 37.86
C LEU A 252 29.61 -18.08 38.96
N PRO A 253 28.87 -18.04 40.09
CA PRO A 253 29.31 -17.30 41.26
C PRO A 253 30.68 -17.82 41.70
N LYS A 254 31.61 -16.91 42.04
CA LYS A 254 32.90 -17.33 42.61
C LYS A 254 32.64 -17.98 43.96
N GLU A 255 33.19 -19.18 44.18
CA GLU A 255 33.18 -19.80 45.52
C GLU A 255 33.91 -18.86 46.49
N GLU A 256 33.19 -18.29 47.45
CA GLU A 256 33.81 -17.66 48.60
C GLU A 256 34.42 -18.77 49.46
N VAL A 257 35.72 -18.98 49.30
CA VAL A 257 36.48 -19.82 50.22
C VAL A 257 36.43 -19.13 51.59
N LYS A 258 35.53 -19.59 52.45
CA LYS A 258 35.55 -19.24 53.88
C LYS A 258 36.88 -19.76 54.45
N LYS A 259 37.82 -18.85 54.70
CA LYS A 259 39.02 -19.12 55.49
C LYS A 259 38.67 -19.33 56.95
#